data_AF-A0A357Y4J9-F1
#
_entry.id   AF-A0A357Y4J9-F1
#
_cell.length_a   1.000
_cell.length_b   1.000
_cell.length_c   1.000
_cell.angle_alpha   90.00
_cell.angle_beta   90.00
_cell.angle_gamma   90.00
#
_symmetry.space_group_name_H-M   'P 1'
#
loop_
_entity.id
_entity.type
_entity.pdbx_description
1 polymer ?
#
loop_
_entity_poly.entity_id
_entity_poly.type
_entity_poly.pdbx_seq_one_letter_code
_entity_poly.pdbx_strand_id
1 'polypeptide(L)'
;MAKSIFKRLILMVSLLGVMLFSMPGTSSAEDVWCYTRGNFSYYLSSDYIRKVDYSNGITYTVDGKLVHDSSGTVSRPLLYGFSIENDYVVGHTFNRTWGKWESVPKAETMAVWNAMKPYMKAKGIPYTESWN
;
A
#
# COMPACT_ATOMS: atom_id res chain seq x y z
N MET A 1 -5.70 -41.41 29.08
CA MET A 1 -4.88 -41.33 27.85
C MET A 1 -5.27 -40.18 26.91
N ALA A 2 -6.56 -39.87 26.73
CA ALA A 2 -7.03 -38.86 25.75
C ALA A 2 -6.57 -37.39 25.96
N LYS A 3 -6.30 -36.96 27.21
CA LYS A 3 -5.87 -35.57 27.50
C LYS A 3 -4.49 -35.20 26.93
N SER A 4 -3.60 -36.17 26.75
CA SER A 4 -2.24 -35.95 26.21
C SER A 4 -2.27 -35.69 24.70
N ILE A 5 -3.12 -36.40 23.98
CA ILE A 5 -3.28 -36.31 22.53
C ILE A 5 -3.93 -34.97 22.14
N PHE A 6 -4.94 -34.54 22.91
CA PHE A 6 -5.61 -33.26 22.67
C PHE A 6 -4.68 -32.04 22.84
N LYS A 7 -3.78 -32.07 23.83
CA LYS A 7 -2.76 -31.01 24.00
C LYS A 7 -1.75 -30.96 22.84
N ARG A 8 -1.35 -32.12 22.31
CA ARG A 8 -0.43 -32.20 21.16
C ARG A 8 -1.09 -31.74 19.86
N LEU A 9 -2.39 -32.00 19.70
CA LEU A 9 -3.18 -31.53 18.57
C LEU A 9 -3.30 -30.00 18.57
N ILE A 10 -3.59 -29.40 19.73
CA ILE A 10 -3.64 -27.93 19.88
C ILE A 10 -2.27 -27.33 19.57
N LEU A 11 -1.18 -27.91 20.09
CA LEU A 11 0.16 -27.41 19.83
C LEU A 11 0.53 -27.47 18.33
N MET A 12 0.14 -28.54 17.63
CA MET A 12 0.35 -28.68 16.19
C MET A 12 -0.47 -27.68 15.36
N VAL A 13 -1.73 -27.43 15.73
CA VAL A 13 -2.58 -26.42 15.06
C VAL A 13 -2.05 -25.01 15.33
N SER A 14 -1.56 -24.73 16.53
CA SER A 14 -0.90 -23.46 16.85
C SER A 14 0.41 -23.28 16.07
N LEU A 15 1.22 -24.33 15.93
CA LEU A 15 2.44 -24.31 15.11
C LEU A 15 2.13 -24.14 13.61
N LEU A 16 1.06 -24.75 13.09
CA LEU A 16 0.62 -24.55 11.72
C LEU A 16 0.07 -23.13 11.48
N GLY A 17 -0.66 -22.59 12.46
CA GLY A 17 -1.14 -21.21 12.43
C GLY A 17 0.02 -20.21 12.40
N VAL A 18 1.02 -20.39 13.26
CA VAL A 18 2.21 -19.52 13.30
C VAL A 18 3.03 -19.63 12.02
N MET A 19 3.14 -20.82 11.40
CA MET A 19 3.82 -20.99 10.11
C MET A 19 3.10 -20.32 8.92
N LEU A 20 1.77 -20.19 8.96
CA LEU A 20 1.00 -19.41 7.97
C LEU A 20 1.18 -17.90 8.15
N PHE A 21 1.49 -17.43 9.36
CA PHE A 21 1.75 -16.01 9.65
C PHE A 21 3.21 -15.56 9.45
N SER A 22 4.14 -16.49 9.22
CA SER A 22 5.54 -16.19 8.93
C SER A 22 5.90 -16.30 7.45
N MET A 23 4.92 -16.23 6.56
CA MET A 23 5.20 -16.03 5.13
C MET A 23 5.72 -14.60 4.93
N PRO A 24 6.94 -14.41 4.39
CA PRO A 24 7.43 -13.08 4.10
C PRO A 24 6.55 -12.42 3.02
N GLY A 25 5.81 -11.39 3.40
CA GLY A 25 5.17 -10.46 2.46
C GLY A 25 3.77 -10.83 1.97
N THR A 26 2.97 -11.60 2.71
CA THR A 26 1.54 -11.68 2.38
C THR A 26 0.91 -10.30 2.45
N SER A 27 0.09 -9.99 1.45
CA SER A 27 -0.70 -8.77 1.46
C SER A 27 -1.67 -8.82 2.62
N SER A 28 -1.65 -7.83 3.51
CA SER A 28 -2.67 -7.72 4.55
C SER A 28 -4.03 -7.53 3.86
N ALA A 29 -5.11 -7.98 4.50
CA ALA A 29 -6.47 -7.79 3.97
C ALA A 29 -6.84 -6.29 3.84
N GLU A 30 -6.06 -5.40 4.46
CA GLU A 30 -6.21 -3.93 4.39
C GLU A 30 -5.53 -3.29 3.16
N ASP A 31 -4.75 -4.07 2.42
CA ASP A 31 -4.00 -3.60 1.26
C ASP A 31 -4.82 -3.75 -0.03
N VAL A 32 -4.90 -2.65 -0.78
CA VAL A 32 -5.82 -2.48 -1.90
C VAL A 32 -5.03 -2.53 -3.19
N TRP A 33 -5.43 -3.43 -4.10
CA TRP A 33 -4.83 -3.48 -5.43
C TRP A 33 -5.18 -2.22 -6.22
N CYS A 34 -4.17 -1.63 -6.87
CA CYS A 34 -4.30 -0.40 -7.63
C CYS A 34 -4.18 -0.65 -9.14
N TYR A 35 -3.07 -1.25 -9.57
CA TYR A 35 -2.80 -1.57 -10.97
C TYR A 35 -1.60 -2.55 -11.10
N THR A 36 -1.35 -3.01 -12.32
CA THR A 36 -0.23 -3.90 -12.65
C THR A 36 0.59 -3.33 -13.80
N ARG A 37 1.92 -3.45 -13.73
CA ARG A 37 2.85 -3.07 -14.81
C ARG A 37 4.03 -4.02 -14.87
N GLY A 38 4.21 -4.64 -16.04
CA GLY A 38 5.22 -5.69 -16.21
C GLY A 38 4.89 -6.88 -15.31
N ASN A 39 5.87 -7.31 -14.50
CA ASN A 39 5.72 -8.44 -13.58
C ASN A 39 5.42 -7.98 -12.14
N PHE A 40 4.92 -6.75 -11.96
CA PHE A 40 4.65 -6.17 -10.66
C PHE A 40 3.21 -5.70 -10.54
N SER A 41 2.57 -6.10 -9.45
CA SER A 41 1.29 -5.57 -9.00
C SER A 41 1.49 -4.59 -7.84
N TYR A 42 0.79 -3.47 -7.90
CA TYR A 42 0.91 -2.35 -6.97
C TYR A 42 -0.28 -2.34 -6.03
N TYR A 43 0.01 -2.33 -4.74
CA TYR A 43 -0.98 -2.29 -3.68
C TYR A 43 -0.71 -1.11 -2.76
N LEU A 44 -1.76 -0.51 -2.23
CA LEU A 44 -1.67 0.57 -1.24
C LEU A 44 -2.26 0.13 0.10
N SER A 45 -1.74 0.66 1.20
CA SER A 45 -2.30 0.43 2.51
C SER A 45 -3.35 1.49 2.80
N SER A 46 -4.62 1.07 2.84
CA SER A 46 -5.75 1.99 3.01
C SER A 46 -5.70 2.75 4.34
N ASP A 47 -5.11 2.14 5.38
CA ASP A 47 -4.93 2.74 6.70
C ASP A 47 -3.94 3.91 6.72
N TYR A 48 -3.02 3.94 5.75
CA TYR A 48 -1.94 4.92 5.68
C TYR A 48 -2.23 6.05 4.68
N ILE A 49 -3.48 6.16 4.21
CA ILE A 49 -3.96 7.33 3.46
C ILE A 49 -4.12 8.51 4.41
N ARG A 50 -3.35 9.57 4.18
CA ARG A 50 -3.29 10.77 5.03
C ARG A 50 -3.27 12.04 4.19
N LYS A 51 -3.89 13.10 4.72
CA LYS A 51 -3.61 14.48 4.29
C LYS A 51 -2.48 15.02 5.16
N VAL A 52 -1.38 15.42 4.54
CA VAL A 52 -0.18 15.94 5.19
C VAL A 52 0.34 17.10 4.35
N ASP A 53 0.41 18.29 4.92
CA ASP A 53 0.92 19.48 4.23
C ASP A 53 2.44 19.58 4.44
N TYR A 54 3.20 19.02 3.50
CA TYR A 54 4.66 19.19 3.47
C TYR A 54 5.03 20.56 2.92
N SER A 55 6.16 21.11 3.37
CA SER A 55 6.69 22.41 2.91
C SER A 55 7.05 22.45 1.42
N ASN A 56 7.10 21.30 0.74
CA ASN A 56 7.37 21.18 -0.68
C ASN A 56 6.10 21.00 -1.54
N GLY A 57 4.91 21.24 -0.98
CA GLY A 57 3.64 21.22 -1.72
C GLY A 57 2.95 19.86 -1.82
N ILE A 58 3.54 18.78 -1.27
CA ILE A 58 2.83 17.51 -1.11
C ILE A 58 1.75 17.68 -0.05
N THR A 59 0.51 17.31 -0.38
CA THR A 59 -0.68 17.46 0.47
C THR A 59 -1.29 16.11 0.88
N TYR A 60 -1.03 15.04 0.13
CA TYR A 60 -1.54 13.71 0.44
C TYR A 60 -0.42 12.68 0.37
N THR A 61 -0.50 11.68 1.23
CA THR A 61 0.43 10.55 1.21
C THR A 61 -0.26 9.21 1.41
N VAL A 62 0.31 8.16 0.84
CA VAL A 62 -0.10 6.77 1.09
C VAL A 62 1.09 5.82 1.01
N ASP A 63 1.11 4.84 1.90
CA ASP A 63 2.08 3.75 1.84
C ASP A 63 1.67 2.75 0.77
N GLY A 64 2.60 2.39 -0.10
CA GLY A 64 2.42 1.42 -1.17
C GLY A 64 3.42 0.27 -1.07
N LYS A 65 3.15 -0.77 -1.84
CA LYS A 65 4.05 -1.93 -1.98
C LYS A 65 3.93 -2.50 -3.39
N LEU A 66 5.06 -2.98 -3.88
CA LEU A 66 5.10 -3.74 -5.14
C LEU A 66 5.24 -5.21 -4.80
N VAL A 67 4.39 -6.02 -5.40
CA VAL A 67 4.41 -7.48 -5.31
C VAL A 67 4.85 -8.01 -6.66
N HIS A 68 5.86 -8.88 -6.67
CA HIS A 68 6.30 -9.55 -7.88
C HIS A 68 5.35 -10.72 -8.20
N ASP A 69 4.69 -10.66 -9.36
CA ASP A 69 3.55 -11.55 -9.66
C ASP A 69 3.96 -13.03 -9.71
N SER A 70 5.19 -13.32 -10.17
CA SER A 70 5.64 -14.71 -10.32
C SER A 70 6.07 -15.38 -9.02
N SER A 71 6.41 -14.60 -8.00
CA SER A 71 6.96 -15.13 -6.73
C SER A 71 6.16 -14.73 -5.50
N GLY A 72 5.20 -13.81 -5.64
CA GLY A 72 4.46 -13.19 -4.52
C GLY A 72 5.35 -12.33 -3.61
N THR A 73 6.62 -12.14 -3.96
CA THR A 73 7.58 -11.45 -3.11
C THR A 73 7.31 -9.94 -3.12
N VAL A 74 7.29 -9.33 -1.94
CA VAL A 74 7.22 -7.88 -1.80
C VAL A 74 8.59 -7.28 -2.05
N SER A 75 8.69 -6.43 -3.08
CA SER A 75 9.95 -5.84 -3.51
C SER A 75 10.40 -4.72 -2.55
N ARG A 76 9.55 -3.71 -2.27
CA ARG A 76 9.81 -2.60 -1.34
C ARG A 76 8.54 -1.87 -0.87
N PRO A 77 8.50 -1.32 0.36
CA PRO A 77 7.53 -0.30 0.73
C PRO A 77 7.85 1.02 0.02
N LEU A 78 6.89 1.53 -0.74
CA LEU A 78 6.91 2.85 -1.34
C LEU A 78 6.10 3.83 -0.49
N LEU A 79 6.44 5.10 -0.57
CA LEU A 79 5.58 6.18 -0.09
C LEU A 79 5.23 7.03 -1.30
N TYR A 80 3.94 7.07 -1.63
CA TYR A 80 3.40 7.95 -2.65
C TYR A 80 2.99 9.28 -2.03
N GLY A 81 3.21 10.37 -2.77
CA GLY A 81 2.87 11.72 -2.39
C GLY A 81 2.13 12.41 -3.52
N PHE A 82 1.15 13.25 -3.20
CA PHE A 82 0.37 13.98 -4.19
C PHE A 82 0.28 15.47 -3.84
N SER A 83 0.58 16.32 -4.80
CA SER A 83 0.31 17.77 -4.77
C SER A 83 -0.90 18.09 -5.66
N ILE A 84 -1.58 19.20 -5.37
CA ILE A 84 -2.58 19.79 -6.27
C ILE A 84 -1.98 21.09 -6.80
N GLU A 85 -1.67 21.12 -8.09
CA GLU A 85 -1.06 22.24 -8.79
C GLU A 85 -1.99 22.71 -9.91
N ASN A 86 -2.48 23.95 -9.85
CA ASN A 86 -3.37 24.52 -10.88
C ASN A 86 -4.58 23.63 -11.21
N ASP A 87 -5.21 23.03 -10.20
CA ASP A 87 -6.31 22.04 -10.33
C ASP A 87 -5.93 20.68 -10.91
N TYR A 88 -4.64 20.39 -11.08
CA TYR A 88 -4.12 19.09 -11.50
C TYR A 88 -3.48 18.35 -10.32
N VAL A 89 -3.71 17.03 -10.25
CA VAL A 89 -3.01 16.18 -9.28
C VAL A 89 -1.67 15.74 -9.88
N VAL A 90 -0.58 16.02 -9.17
CA VAL A 90 0.75 15.55 -9.54
C VAL A 90 1.21 14.52 -8.50
N GLY A 91 1.66 13.36 -8.97
CA GLY A 91 2.05 12.25 -8.12
C GLY A 91 3.58 12.07 -8.07
N HIS A 92 4.05 11.66 -6.89
CA HIS A 92 5.45 11.50 -6.55
C HIS A 92 5.68 10.22 -5.76
N THR A 93 6.92 9.74 -5.74
CA THR A 93 7.38 8.70 -4.79
C THR A 93 8.53 9.24 -3.96
N PHE A 94 8.61 8.83 -2.70
CA PHE A 94 9.71 9.23 -1.82
C PHE A 94 10.86 8.22 -1.93
N ASN A 95 11.99 8.68 -2.46
CA ASN A 95 13.22 7.91 -2.46
C ASN A 95 13.90 8.03 -1.09
N ARG A 96 13.78 6.97 -0.28
CA ARG A 96 14.37 6.88 1.06
C ARG A 96 15.91 6.93 1.07
N THR A 97 16.56 6.57 -0.04
CA THR A 97 18.03 6.59 -0.15
C THR A 97 18.55 8.01 -0.19
N TRP A 98 17.84 8.91 -0.88
CA TRP A 98 18.26 10.30 -1.07
C TRP A 98 17.42 11.29 -0.27
N GLY A 99 16.36 10.83 0.40
CA GLY A 99 15.46 11.65 1.19
C GLY A 99 14.66 12.65 0.34
N LYS A 100 14.31 12.30 -0.89
CA LYS A 100 13.71 13.22 -1.87
C LYS A 100 12.47 12.63 -2.53
N TRP A 101 11.54 13.51 -2.88
CA TRP A 101 10.41 13.18 -3.73
C TRP A 101 10.82 13.17 -5.21
N GLU A 102 10.42 12.13 -5.93
CA GLU A 102 10.71 11.91 -7.34
C GLU A 102 9.42 11.85 -8.14
N SER A 103 9.46 12.34 -9.38
CA SER A 103 8.32 12.25 -10.29
C SER A 103 8.08 10.81 -10.71
N VAL A 104 6.80 10.44 -10.82
CA VAL A 104 6.36 9.09 -11.15
C VAL A 104 5.53 9.14 -12.43
N PRO A 105 5.54 8.09 -13.28
CA PRO A 105 4.73 8.06 -14.48
C PRO A 105 3.24 8.29 -14.21
N LYS A 106 2.60 9.16 -15.02
CA LYS A 106 1.18 9.57 -14.87
C LYS A 106 0.22 8.39 -14.68
N ALA A 107 0.41 7.30 -15.43
CA ALA A 107 -0.48 6.14 -15.36
C ALA A 107 -0.46 5.44 -13.98
N GLU A 108 0.72 5.33 -13.36
CA GLU A 108 0.90 4.72 -12.04
C GLU A 108 0.26 5.59 -10.96
N THR A 109 0.59 6.88 -10.93
CA THR A 109 0.06 7.80 -9.93
C THR A 109 -1.44 8.02 -10.05
N MET A 110 -1.98 8.00 -11.28
CA MET A 110 -3.41 8.10 -11.51
C MET A 110 -4.16 6.89 -10.93
N ALA A 111 -3.61 5.69 -11.11
CA ALA A 111 -4.20 4.47 -10.54
C ALA A 111 -4.20 4.52 -9.01
N VAL A 112 -3.07 4.91 -8.40
CA VAL A 112 -2.97 5.06 -6.94
C VAL A 112 -3.94 6.12 -6.44
N TRP A 113 -4.00 7.29 -7.07
CA TRP A 113 -4.94 8.36 -6.69
C TRP A 113 -6.40 7.90 -6.74
N ASN A 114 -6.81 7.25 -7.84
CA ASN A 114 -8.16 6.73 -7.97
C ASN A 114 -8.47 5.65 -6.93
N ALA A 115 -7.51 4.78 -6.61
CA ALA A 115 -7.65 3.78 -5.57
C ALA A 115 -7.79 4.41 -4.16
N MET A 116 -7.19 5.59 -3.91
CA MET A 116 -7.32 6.29 -2.63
C MET A 116 -8.71 6.93 -2.41
N LYS A 117 -9.38 7.41 -3.48
CA LYS A 117 -10.61 8.23 -3.37
C LYS A 117 -11.71 7.62 -2.50
N PRO A 118 -12.10 6.33 -2.65
CA PRO A 118 -13.15 5.74 -1.81
C PRO A 118 -12.80 5.79 -0.31
N TYR A 119 -11.52 5.63 0.03
CA TYR A 119 -11.04 5.66 1.41
C TYR A 119 -10.91 7.08 1.95
N MET A 120 -10.46 8.03 1.12
CA MET A 120 -10.48 9.44 1.50
C MET A 120 -11.90 9.90 1.81
N LYS A 121 -12.88 9.51 0.98
CA LYS A 121 -14.30 9.75 1.22
C LYS A 121 -14.79 9.13 2.53
N ALA A 122 -14.49 7.85 2.76
CA ALA A 122 -14.89 7.15 3.99
C ALA A 122 -14.28 7.78 5.27
N LYS A 123 -13.06 8.32 5.16
CA LYS A 123 -12.33 8.97 6.26
C LYS A 123 -12.65 10.47 6.42
N GLY A 124 -13.48 11.05 5.56
CA GLY A 124 -13.75 12.49 5.56
C GLY A 124 -12.54 13.36 5.18
N ILE A 125 -11.56 12.79 4.47
CA ILE A 125 -10.41 13.53 3.93
C ILE A 125 -10.89 14.22 2.64
N PRO A 126 -10.77 15.56 2.52
CA PRO A 126 -11.15 16.25 1.29
C PRO A 126 -10.19 15.90 0.16
N TYR A 127 -10.71 15.71 -1.05
CA TYR A 127 -9.91 15.40 -2.24
C TYR A 127 -10.59 15.93 -3.52
N THR A 128 -9.85 16.00 -4.62
CA THR A 128 -10.39 16.35 -5.94
C THR A 128 -10.78 15.12 -6.74
N GLU A 129 -11.96 15.17 -7.37
CA GLU A 129 -12.45 14.11 -8.25
C GLU A 129 -11.73 14.12 -9.61
N SER A 130 -11.27 15.28 -10.05
CA SER A 130 -10.71 15.47 -11.38
C SER A 130 -9.23 15.06 -11.43
N TRP A 131 -8.90 14.25 -12.42
CA TRP A 131 -7.54 14.02 -12.90
C TRP A 131 -7.55 14.40 -14.39
N ASN A 132 -6.96 15.54 -14.75
CA ASN A 132 -6.82 15.93 -16.16
C ASN A 132 -5.52 15.38 -16.76
#